data_AF-A0A8S3PME1-F1
#
_entry.id   AF-A0A8S3PME1-F1
#
_cell.length_a   1.000
_cell.length_b   1.000
_cell.length_c   1.000
_cell.angle_alpha   90.00
_cell.angle_beta   90.00
_cell.angle_gamma   90.00
#
_symmetry.space_group_name_H-M   'P 1'
#
loop_
_entity.id
_entity.type
_entity.pdbx_description
1 polymer ?
#
loop_
_entity_poly.entity_id
_entity_poly.type
_entity_poly.pdbx_seq_one_letter_code
_entity_poly.pdbx_strand_id
1 'polypeptide(L)'
;MGIIVLNILADVSYDLLKPDKPNLRPRSDYDISHLYQEHFKLKKHIPTNGWGGNWQTIKGTDIAIGDDIERIRLTRNELQHSTAAELGDTRFNELCNILSDLLKRFDHYNKPQKLYTDELKDILAKTITDEDVKSVKKNDLPEMTFEVEIEQHFNVPMQ
;
A
#
# COMPACT_ATOMS: atom_id res chain seq x y z
N MET A 1 -4.83 6.90 13.10
CA MET A 1 -4.02 6.46 11.94
C MET A 1 -4.28 5.00 11.57
N GLY A 2 -4.01 4.03 12.45
CA GLY A 2 -4.24 2.61 12.17
C GLY A 2 -5.65 2.26 11.66
N ILE A 3 -6.70 2.82 12.26
CA ILE A 3 -8.10 2.62 11.82
C ILE A 3 -8.33 3.05 10.36
N ILE A 4 -7.73 4.17 9.93
CA ILE A 4 -7.96 4.69 8.57
C ILE A 4 -7.20 3.86 7.53
N VAL A 5 -5.99 3.40 7.88
CA VAL A 5 -5.23 2.45 7.04
C VAL A 5 -5.99 1.14 6.88
N LEU A 6 -6.61 0.63 7.97
CA LEU A 6 -7.44 -0.57 7.92
C LEU A 6 -8.66 -0.42 7.00
N ASN A 7 -9.25 0.78 6.90
CA ASN A 7 -10.36 1.04 5.98
C ASN A 7 -9.92 0.92 4.52
N ILE A 8 -8.79 1.53 4.13
CA ILE A 8 -8.25 1.39 2.76
C ILE A 8 -8.00 -0.08 2.43
N LEU A 9 -7.40 -0.82 3.36
CA LEU A 9 -7.11 -2.24 3.14
C LEU A 9 -8.37 -3.11 3.02
N ALA A 10 -9.40 -2.79 3.81
CA ALA A 10 -10.71 -3.40 3.65
C ALA A 10 -11.30 -3.04 2.28
N ASP A 11 -11.12 -1.80 1.83
CA ASP A 11 -11.70 -1.35 0.57
C ASP A 11 -11.11 -2.07 -0.63
N VAL A 12 -9.79 -2.15 -0.66
CA VAL A 12 -9.03 -2.91 -1.65
C VAL A 12 -9.45 -4.37 -1.67
N SER A 13 -9.55 -4.98 -0.49
CA SER A 13 -9.91 -6.40 -0.36
C SER A 13 -11.34 -6.66 -0.85
N TYR A 14 -12.27 -5.74 -0.59
CA TYR A 14 -13.66 -5.84 -1.05
C TYR A 14 -13.74 -5.73 -2.58
N ASP A 15 -13.07 -4.74 -3.18
CA ASP A 15 -13.11 -4.53 -4.63
C ASP A 15 -12.47 -5.67 -5.40
N LEU A 16 -11.43 -6.28 -4.83
CA LEU A 16 -10.83 -7.50 -5.38
C LEU A 16 -11.81 -8.69 -5.35
N LEU A 17 -12.62 -8.80 -4.30
CA LEU A 17 -13.56 -9.91 -4.10
C LEU A 17 -14.81 -9.78 -4.99
N LYS A 18 -15.17 -8.54 -5.34
CA LYS A 18 -16.41 -8.19 -6.03
C LYS A 18 -16.67 -8.94 -7.35
N PRO A 19 -15.70 -9.07 -8.27
CA PRO A 19 -15.91 -9.79 -9.52
C PRO A 19 -16.18 -11.29 -9.34
N ASP A 20 -15.69 -11.87 -8.24
CA ASP A 20 -15.73 -13.31 -8.00
C ASP A 20 -16.89 -13.76 -7.09
N LYS A 21 -17.54 -12.81 -6.42
CA LYS A 21 -18.64 -13.09 -5.50
C LYS A 21 -19.84 -12.19 -5.80
N PRO A 22 -20.75 -12.62 -6.71
CA PRO A 22 -21.83 -11.76 -7.22
C PRO A 22 -22.87 -11.32 -6.18
N ASN A 23 -22.93 -11.99 -5.03
CA ASN A 23 -23.87 -11.68 -3.92
C ASN A 23 -23.12 -11.22 -2.66
N LEU A 24 -22.17 -10.31 -2.83
CA LEU A 24 -21.55 -9.63 -1.68
C LEU A 24 -22.56 -8.76 -0.96
N ARG A 25 -22.54 -8.84 0.37
CA ARG A 25 -23.23 -7.86 1.21
C ARG A 25 -22.64 -6.47 0.99
N PRO A 26 -23.35 -5.39 1.38
CA PRO A 26 -22.78 -4.05 1.38
C PRO A 26 -21.42 -4.02 2.06
N ARG A 27 -20.51 -3.19 1.55
CA ARG A 27 -19.15 -3.01 2.04
C ARG A 27 -19.10 -2.72 3.55
N SER A 28 -20.06 -1.95 4.06
CA SER A 28 -20.22 -1.63 5.49
C SER A 28 -20.37 -2.84 6.40
N ASP A 29 -20.78 -3.98 5.85
CA ASP A 29 -21.06 -5.20 6.61
C ASP A 29 -19.83 -6.10 6.73
N TYR A 30 -18.71 -5.69 6.11
CA TYR A 30 -17.47 -6.45 6.11
C TYR A 30 -16.39 -5.73 6.90
N ASP A 31 -15.78 -6.45 7.84
CA ASP A 31 -14.44 -6.10 8.30
C ASP A 31 -13.37 -6.81 7.45
N ILE A 32 -12.15 -6.31 7.57
CA ILE A 32 -10.97 -6.84 6.88
C ILE A 32 -10.68 -8.32 7.18
N SER A 33 -11.04 -8.83 8.37
CA SER A 33 -10.87 -10.24 8.73
C SER A 33 -11.82 -11.12 7.92
N HIS A 34 -13.08 -10.70 7.82
CA HIS A 34 -14.09 -11.38 7.03
C HIS A 34 -13.71 -11.39 5.55
N LEU A 35 -13.23 -10.26 5.02
CA LEU A 35 -12.78 -10.19 3.62
C LEU A 35 -11.62 -11.15 3.34
N TYR A 36 -10.62 -11.21 4.23
CA TYR A 36 -9.55 -12.19 4.13
C TYR A 36 -10.07 -13.64 4.10
N GLN A 37 -11.02 -13.99 4.97
CA GLN A 37 -11.61 -15.32 5.00
C GLN A 37 -12.36 -15.66 3.70
N GLU A 38 -13.04 -14.69 3.09
CA GLU A 38 -13.73 -14.92 1.83
C GLU A 38 -12.74 -15.18 0.69
N HIS A 39 -11.64 -14.44 0.62
CA HIS A 39 -10.53 -14.72 -0.32
C HIS A 39 -9.94 -16.12 -0.13
N PHE A 40 -9.69 -16.51 1.11
CA PHE A 40 -9.19 -17.84 1.46
C PHE A 40 -10.15 -18.95 0.99
N LYS A 41 -11.47 -18.79 1.22
CA LYS A 41 -12.49 -19.76 0.83
C LYS A 41 -12.64 -19.89 -0.68
N LEU A 42 -12.50 -18.78 -1.43
CA LEU A 42 -12.63 -18.78 -2.89
C LEU A 42 -11.51 -19.57 -3.59
N LYS A 43 -10.32 -19.69 -2.96
CA LYS A 43 -9.16 -20.42 -3.50
C LYS A 43 -8.72 -20.00 -4.92
N LYS A 44 -9.08 -18.79 -5.35
CA LYS A 44 -8.74 -18.27 -6.68
C LYS A 44 -7.34 -17.65 -6.74
N HIS A 45 -7.00 -16.83 -5.73
CA HIS A 45 -5.74 -16.11 -5.65
C HIS A 45 -4.82 -16.76 -4.62
N ILE A 46 -4.29 -17.94 -4.95
CA ILE A 46 -3.39 -18.68 -4.05
C ILE A 46 -2.05 -17.93 -3.96
N PRO A 47 -1.54 -17.60 -2.75
CA PRO A 47 -0.23 -16.98 -2.58
C PRO A 47 0.88 -17.92 -3.03
N THR A 48 2.02 -17.34 -3.43
CA THR A 48 3.20 -18.06 -3.93
C THR A 48 3.67 -19.12 -2.94
N ASN A 49 3.66 -18.80 -1.65
CA ASN A 49 4.07 -19.71 -0.56
C ASN A 49 2.89 -20.30 0.23
N GLY A 50 1.68 -20.24 -0.34
CA GLY A 50 0.46 -20.67 0.34
C GLY A 50 -0.05 -19.68 1.40
N TRP A 51 -1.17 -20.03 2.02
CA TRP A 51 -1.85 -19.19 3.02
C TRP A 51 -1.28 -19.38 4.43
N GLY A 52 -1.35 -18.32 5.24
CA GLY A 52 -0.95 -18.38 6.65
C GLY A 52 0.54 -18.13 6.88
N GLY A 53 1.22 -17.46 5.95
CA GLY A 53 2.63 -17.10 6.08
C GLY A 53 2.90 -16.01 7.11
N ASN A 54 4.17 -15.65 7.25
CA ASN A 54 4.66 -14.47 7.97
C ASN A 54 5.55 -13.62 7.06
N TRP A 55 6.06 -12.50 7.58
CA TRP A 55 6.93 -11.59 6.81
C TRP A 55 8.23 -12.24 6.33
N GLN A 56 8.69 -13.31 6.98
CA GLN A 56 9.87 -14.07 6.54
C GLN A 56 9.56 -14.97 5.34
N THR A 57 8.34 -15.50 5.26
CA THR A 57 7.91 -16.37 4.15
C THR A 57 7.44 -15.61 2.93
N ILE A 58 6.92 -14.38 3.09
CA ILE A 58 6.40 -13.57 2.00
C ILE A 58 7.46 -12.57 1.58
N LYS A 59 8.22 -12.90 0.54
CA LYS A 59 9.33 -12.06 0.07
C LYS A 59 8.79 -10.87 -0.70
N GLY A 60 9.53 -9.76 -0.74
CA GLY A 60 9.14 -8.57 -1.53
C GLY A 60 8.94 -8.85 -3.04
N THR A 61 9.59 -9.89 -3.55
CA THR A 61 9.46 -10.36 -4.94
C THR A 61 8.17 -11.14 -5.22
N ASP A 62 7.49 -11.63 -4.19
CA ASP A 62 6.28 -12.43 -4.33
C ASP A 62 5.10 -11.48 -4.53
N ILE A 63 4.83 -11.10 -5.78
CA ILE A 63 3.90 -10.02 -6.13
C ILE A 63 2.57 -10.52 -6.72
N ALA A 64 2.22 -11.79 -6.51
CA ALA A 64 0.91 -12.29 -6.92
C ALA A 64 -0.19 -11.66 -6.05
N ILE A 65 -1.42 -11.62 -6.58
CA ILE A 65 -2.59 -11.10 -5.86
C ILE A 65 -2.77 -11.80 -4.50
N GLY A 66 -2.53 -13.12 -4.45
CA GLY A 66 -2.59 -13.89 -3.19
C GLY A 66 -1.56 -13.43 -2.16
N ASP A 67 -0.34 -13.10 -2.60
CA ASP A 67 0.72 -12.61 -1.71
C ASP A 67 0.34 -11.24 -1.12
N ASP A 68 -0.30 -10.39 -1.91
CA ASP A 68 -0.78 -9.09 -1.44
C ASP A 68 -1.95 -9.20 -0.47
N ILE A 69 -2.85 -10.16 -0.64
CA ILE A 69 -3.90 -10.47 0.35
C ILE A 69 -3.25 -10.90 1.68
N GLU A 70 -2.19 -11.70 1.64
CA GLU A 70 -1.47 -12.07 2.86
C GLU A 70 -0.73 -10.89 3.49
N ARG A 71 -0.14 -9.97 2.71
CA ARG A 71 0.42 -8.72 3.23
C ARG A 71 -0.63 -7.87 3.93
N ILE A 72 -1.83 -7.75 3.36
CA ILE A 72 -2.96 -7.06 3.99
C ILE A 72 -3.28 -7.69 5.35
N ARG A 73 -3.36 -9.02 5.44
CA ARG A 73 -3.59 -9.72 6.70
C ARG A 73 -2.48 -9.44 7.72
N LEU A 74 -1.22 -9.50 7.32
CA LEU A 74 -0.09 -9.30 8.22
C LEU A 74 -0.02 -7.85 8.71
N THR A 75 -0.20 -6.87 7.83
CA THR A 75 -0.26 -5.45 8.21
C THR A 75 -1.40 -5.21 9.20
N ARG A 76 -2.59 -5.79 8.94
CA ARG A 76 -3.70 -5.70 9.89
C ARG A 76 -3.33 -6.26 11.26
N ASN A 77 -2.72 -7.44 11.30
CA ASN A 77 -2.35 -8.08 12.56
C ASN A 77 -1.39 -7.20 13.37
N GLU A 78 -0.39 -6.59 12.73
CA GLU A 78 0.51 -5.65 13.42
C GLU A 78 -0.24 -4.41 13.91
N LEU A 79 -1.05 -3.78 13.05
CA LEU A 79 -1.79 -2.58 13.44
C LEU A 79 -2.85 -2.82 14.52
N GLN A 80 -3.39 -4.04 14.63
CA GLN A 80 -4.40 -4.40 15.63
C GLN A 80 -3.77 -4.76 16.99
N HIS A 81 -2.55 -5.32 16.99
CA HIS A 81 -1.89 -5.79 18.20
C HIS A 81 -0.82 -4.84 18.75
N SER A 82 -0.44 -3.80 18.00
CA SER A 82 0.47 -2.76 18.46
C SER A 82 -0.28 -1.51 18.89
N THR A 83 0.06 -0.96 20.05
CA THR A 83 -0.20 0.45 20.32
C THR A 83 0.69 1.31 19.42
N ALA A 84 0.26 2.53 19.08
CA ALA A 84 1.06 3.42 18.23
C ALA A 84 2.47 3.69 18.81
N ALA A 85 2.66 3.55 20.13
CA ALA A 85 3.95 3.69 20.80
C ALA A 85 4.84 2.44 20.71
N GLU A 86 4.28 1.25 20.44
CA GLU A 86 5.02 -0.02 20.33
C GLU A 86 5.52 -0.28 18.91
N LEU A 87 4.85 0.28 17.90
CA LEU A 87 5.24 0.16 16.51
C LEU A 87 6.28 1.25 16.18
N GLY A 88 7.55 0.98 16.50
CA GLY A 88 8.62 1.97 16.30
C GLY A 88 8.70 2.51 14.86
N ASP A 89 9.19 3.74 14.72
CA ASP A 89 9.17 4.52 13.46
C ASP A 89 9.71 3.77 12.24
N THR A 90 10.81 3.02 12.42
CA THR A 90 11.40 2.21 11.35
C THR A 90 10.40 1.19 10.82
N ARG A 91 9.72 0.45 11.71
CA ARG A 91 8.76 -0.58 11.32
C ARG A 91 7.50 0.04 10.71
N PHE A 92 7.07 1.18 11.25
CA PHE A 92 5.96 1.93 10.69
C PHE A 92 6.25 2.38 9.25
N ASN A 93 7.44 2.92 9.00
CA ASN A 93 7.86 3.34 7.66
C ASN A 93 7.96 2.16 6.68
N GLU A 94 8.48 1.02 7.13
CA GLU A 94 8.48 -0.22 6.34
C GLU A 94 7.06 -0.64 5.93
N LEU A 95 6.12 -0.66 6.87
CA LEU A 95 4.72 -0.98 6.58
C LEU A 95 4.13 0.02 5.59
N CYS A 96 4.40 1.32 5.75
CA CYS A 96 3.91 2.34 4.81
C CYS A 96 4.44 2.13 3.38
N ASN A 97 5.71 1.74 3.24
CA ASN A 97 6.29 1.41 1.93
C ASN A 97 5.63 0.15 1.32
N ILE A 98 5.48 -0.91 2.13
CA ILE A 98 4.79 -2.15 1.72
C ILE A 98 3.37 -1.86 1.24
N LEU A 99 2.64 -1.04 2.01
CA LEU A 99 1.28 -0.61 1.67
C LEU A 99 1.26 0.22 0.39
N SER A 100 2.15 1.20 0.25
CA SER A 100 2.23 2.01 -0.97
C SER A 100 2.42 1.14 -2.21
N ASP A 101 3.31 0.14 -2.15
CA ASP A 101 3.57 -0.73 -3.30
C ASP A 101 2.43 -1.69 -3.62
N LEU A 102 1.77 -2.29 -2.61
CA LEU A 102 0.61 -3.14 -2.87
C LEU A 102 -0.59 -2.33 -3.37
N LEU A 103 -0.82 -1.11 -2.86
CA LEU A 103 -1.90 -0.25 -3.32
C LEU A 103 -1.71 0.16 -4.77
N LYS A 104 -0.49 0.46 -5.22
CA LYS A 104 -0.21 0.71 -6.66
C LYS A 104 -0.61 -0.48 -7.53
N ARG A 105 -0.33 -1.70 -7.08
CA ARG A 105 -0.74 -2.92 -7.80
C ARG A 105 -2.27 -3.05 -7.83
N PHE A 106 -2.95 -2.76 -6.72
CA PHE A 106 -4.41 -2.81 -6.68
C PHE A 106 -5.11 -1.69 -7.44
N ASP A 107 -4.53 -0.49 -7.51
CA ASP A 107 -5.00 0.56 -8.41
C ASP A 107 -5.01 0.07 -9.86
N HIS A 108 -3.96 -0.67 -10.26
CA HIS A 108 -3.90 -1.29 -11.58
C HIS A 108 -4.90 -2.43 -11.77
N TYR A 109 -5.03 -3.33 -10.78
CA TYR A 109 -5.90 -4.52 -10.88
C TYR A 109 -7.39 -4.18 -10.77
N ASN A 110 -7.78 -3.41 -9.76
CA ASN A 110 -9.19 -3.11 -9.47
C ASN A 110 -9.72 -1.95 -10.32
N LYS A 111 -8.84 -1.09 -10.86
CA LYS A 111 -9.18 0.12 -11.61
C LYS A 111 -10.28 0.93 -10.90
N PRO A 112 -10.08 1.28 -9.61
CA PRO A 112 -11.09 1.98 -8.86
C PRO A 112 -11.31 3.38 -9.45
N GLN A 113 -12.50 3.95 -9.23
CA GLN A 113 -12.77 5.34 -9.66
C GLN A 113 -11.87 6.35 -8.94
N LYS A 114 -11.46 6.03 -7.71
CA LYS A 114 -10.54 6.80 -6.89
C LYS A 114 -9.39 5.89 -6.47
N LEU A 115 -8.15 6.35 -6.67
CA LEU A 115 -6.95 5.56 -6.39
C LEU A 115 -6.75 5.39 -4.89
N TYR A 116 -6.47 4.17 -4.45
CA TYR A 116 -6.15 3.86 -3.06
C TYR A 116 -4.82 4.50 -2.64
N THR A 117 -3.88 4.63 -3.57
CA THR A 117 -2.60 5.30 -3.31
C THR A 117 -2.77 6.77 -2.97
N ASP A 118 -3.73 7.47 -3.58
CA ASP A 118 -4.01 8.86 -3.26
C ASP A 118 -4.67 8.98 -1.88
N GLU A 119 -5.55 8.05 -1.51
CA GLU A 119 -6.11 7.99 -0.16
C GLU A 119 -5.03 7.74 0.91
N LEU A 120 -4.07 6.86 0.63
CA LEU A 120 -2.96 6.63 1.54
C LEU A 120 -2.10 7.89 1.70
N LYS A 121 -1.77 8.59 0.60
CA LYS A 121 -1.02 9.85 0.65
C LYS A 121 -1.74 10.90 1.49
N ASP A 122 -3.05 11.05 1.31
CA ASP A 122 -3.85 12.01 2.08
C ASP A 122 -3.81 11.70 3.59
N ILE A 123 -3.84 10.42 3.97
CA ILE A 123 -3.73 10.00 5.38
C ILE A 123 -2.35 10.32 5.92
N LEU A 124 -1.30 9.99 5.18
CA LEU A 124 0.08 10.25 5.60
C LEU A 124 0.35 11.75 5.73
N ALA A 125 -0.10 12.56 4.77
CA ALA A 125 0.04 14.02 4.82
C ALA A 125 -0.68 14.66 6.02
N LYS A 126 -1.84 14.13 6.42
CA LYS A 126 -2.57 14.58 7.62
C LYS A 126 -1.97 14.10 8.93
N THR A 127 -1.09 13.11 8.86
CA THR A 127 -0.45 12.49 10.01
C THR A 127 0.87 13.18 10.36
N ILE A 128 1.58 13.67 9.35
CA ILE A 128 2.78 14.50 9.52
C ILE A 128 2.34 15.80 10.22
N THR A 129 2.83 16.01 11.44
CA THR A 129 2.58 17.24 12.20
C THR A 129 3.48 18.37 11.71
N ASP A 130 3.12 19.62 12.00
CA ASP A 130 3.99 20.78 11.72
C ASP A 130 5.39 20.68 12.38
N GLU A 131 5.55 19.82 13.39
CA GLU A 131 6.83 19.52 14.05
C GLU A 131 7.71 18.57 13.23
N ASP A 132 7.11 17.60 12.53
CA ASP A 132 7.79 16.69 11.59
C ASP A 132 8.30 17.44 10.34
N VAL A 133 7.56 18.47 9.90
CA VAL A 133 8.00 19.35 8.80
C VAL A 133 9.19 20.22 9.21
N LYS A 134 9.29 20.60 10.49
CA LYS A 134 10.40 21.42 11.03
C LYS A 134 11.68 20.60 11.24
N SER A 135 11.58 19.30 11.51
CA SER A 135 12.75 18.42 11.64
C SER A 135 13.37 18.08 10.28
N VAL A 136 12.56 17.91 9.22
CA VAL A 136 13.05 17.70 7.83
C VAL A 136 13.75 18.94 7.28
N LYS A 137 13.30 20.16 7.62
CA LYS A 137 13.99 21.40 7.20
C LYS A 137 15.37 21.60 7.85
N LYS A 138 15.72 20.81 8.87
CA LYS A 138 16.97 20.99 9.62
C LYS A 138 18.07 20.01 9.21
N ASN A 139 17.72 18.86 8.63
CA ASN A 139 18.67 17.85 8.18
C ASN A 139 18.42 17.50 6.69
N ASP A 140 19.22 18.13 5.84
CA ASP A 140 19.64 17.71 4.50
C ASP A 140 18.58 17.53 3.39
N LEU A 141 18.47 18.56 2.55
CA LEU A 141 18.43 18.39 1.10
C LEU A 141 19.55 19.25 0.49
N PRO A 142 20.58 18.67 -0.17
CA PRO A 142 21.29 19.43 -1.18
C PRO A 142 20.28 19.78 -2.28
N GLU A 143 20.28 21.04 -2.70
CA GLU A 143 19.46 21.55 -3.78
C GLU A 143 19.68 20.71 -5.05
N MET A 144 18.81 19.74 -5.32
CA MET A 144 18.76 19.09 -6.63
C MET A 144 18.04 20.05 -7.58
N THR A 145 18.82 20.87 -8.26
CA THR A 145 18.38 21.64 -9.43
C THR A 145 18.02 20.64 -10.53
N PHE A 146 16.71 20.48 -10.78
CA PHE A 146 16.23 19.87 -12.01
C PHE A 146 16.42 20.89 -13.15
N GLU A 147 17.61 20.94 -13.73
CA GLU A 147 17.78 21.56 -15.04
C GLU A 147 17.17 20.66 -16.11
N VAL A 148 16.07 21.15 -16.67
CA VAL A 148 15.40 20.59 -17.84
C VAL A 148 16.19 21.03 -19.06
N GLU A 149 17.15 20.22 -19.53
CA GLU A 149 17.75 20.42 -20.85
C GLU A 149 16.78 19.90 -21.93
N ILE A 150 15.93 20.79 -22.42
CA ILE A 150 15.19 20.62 -23.68
C ILE A 150 16.02 21.24 -24.80
N GLU A 151 16.42 20.39 -25.73
CA GLU A 151 16.76 20.65 -27.13
C GLU A 151 17.61 21.88 -27.47
N GLN A 152 18.85 21.61 -27.91
CA GLN A 152 19.36 22.10 -29.20
C GLN A 152 20.71 21.42 -29.45
N HIS A 153 20.87 20.75 -30.59
CA HIS A 153 22.04 20.80 -31.50
C HIS A 153 21.90 19.72 -32.58
N PHE A 154 20.93 19.91 -33.47
CA PHE A 154 21.19 19.71 -34.89
C PHE A 154 22.10 20.86 -35.34
N ASN A 155 23.42 20.63 -35.40
CA ASN A 155 24.32 21.18 -36.41
C ASN A 155 25.77 20.79 -36.08
N VAL A 156 26.31 19.82 -36.81
CA VAL A 156 27.76 19.70 -36.98
C VAL A 156 28.02 19.88 -38.48
N PRO A 157 28.66 20.98 -38.91
CA PRO A 157 29.16 21.10 -40.27
C PRO A 157 30.37 20.17 -40.45
N MET A 158 30.39 19.45 -41.57
CA MET A 158 31.56 18.70 -42.06
C MET A 158 32.76 19.62 -42.26
N GLN A 159 33.93 19.19 -41.77
CA GLN A 159 35.24 19.49 -42.35
C GLN A 159 36.02 18.19 -42.50
#